data_AF-A0A1M3MY10-F1
#
_entry.id   AF-A0A1M3MY10-F1
#
_cell.length_a   1.000
_cell.length_b   1.000
_cell.length_c   1.000
_cell.angle_alpha   90.00
_cell.angle_beta   90.00
_cell.angle_gamma   90.00
#
_symmetry.space_group_name_H-M   'P 1'
#
loop_
_entity.id
_entity.type
_entity.pdbx_description
1 polymer ?
#
loop_
_entity_poly.entity_id
_entity_poly.type
_entity_poly.pdbx_seq_one_letter_code
_entity_poly.pdbx_strand_id
1 'polypeptide(L)'
;MTEDESLPRANVNAPGEQKGAAPSKAAAKAPAASNGAGAWKRRLITVAGPLALAGAMLVYVIGQRGPNGPPLPDYTVAATGAPAGGSAVSETHLRLAKSAGRGARFELVLRPAAQPEEPVVAYAFTFSTPSSEAVPLDAKVEIAPAGAIRLTGSARALEDAREIRIVLGTPAAIGKFVDAAARAAANTTDAQVRVLSVPIDRE
;
A
#
# COMPACT_ATOMS: atom_id res chain seq x y z
N MET A 1 47.64 38.73 -32.01
CA MET A 1 46.61 39.72 -32.36
C MET A 1 45.37 39.31 -31.55
N THR A 2 45.22 39.85 -30.34
CA THR A 2 44.28 40.95 -29.97
C THR A 2 42.83 40.52 -30.22
N GLU A 3 41.88 40.48 -29.28
CA GLU A 3 41.52 41.32 -28.11
C GLU A 3 40.72 40.45 -27.10
N ASP A 4 40.95 40.55 -25.79
CA ASP A 4 40.32 41.49 -24.83
C ASP A 4 38.82 41.19 -24.59
N GLU A 5 38.50 40.45 -23.51
CA GLU A 5 37.17 40.54 -22.90
C GLU A 5 37.28 40.67 -21.38
N SER A 6 36.85 41.84 -20.93
CA SER A 6 36.89 42.40 -19.59
C SER A 6 36.00 41.65 -18.58
N LEU A 7 36.58 41.32 -17.42
CA LEU A 7 35.88 41.25 -16.12
C LEU A 7 35.51 42.70 -15.66
N PRO A 8 34.84 43.00 -14.51
CA PRO A 8 34.23 42.16 -13.44
C PRO A 8 32.86 42.70 -12.93
N ARG A 9 32.22 42.03 -11.96
CA ARG A 9 31.98 42.53 -10.57
C ARG A 9 30.76 41.91 -9.87
N ALA A 10 31.03 41.58 -8.60
CA ALA A 10 30.14 41.08 -7.57
C ALA A 10 29.02 42.05 -7.18
N ASN A 11 27.95 41.52 -6.60
CA ASN A 11 27.17 42.27 -5.62
C ASN A 11 26.71 41.36 -4.47
N VAL A 12 27.47 41.42 -3.38
CA VAL A 12 27.15 40.86 -2.06
C VAL A 12 26.46 41.98 -1.29
N ASN A 13 25.19 41.81 -0.93
CA ASN A 13 24.48 42.73 -0.05
C ASN A 13 23.97 41.99 1.19
N ALA A 14 24.69 42.19 2.29
CA ALA A 14 24.18 42.31 3.65
C ALA A 14 24.62 43.73 4.10
N PRO A 15 23.90 44.47 4.99
CA PRO A 15 23.76 44.09 6.40
C PRO A 15 22.47 44.63 7.10
N GLY A 16 22.28 44.28 8.37
CA GLY A 16 21.21 44.89 9.18
C GLY A 16 21.14 44.40 10.62
N GLU A 17 22.23 44.53 11.37
CA GLU A 17 22.27 44.35 12.83
C GLU A 17 21.98 45.72 13.49
N GLN A 18 20.96 45.82 14.34
CA GLN A 18 20.84 46.94 15.29
C GLN A 18 20.41 46.45 16.68
N LYS A 19 21.27 46.75 17.64
CA LYS A 19 21.25 46.47 19.07
C LYS A 19 21.11 47.80 19.81
N GLY A 20 20.17 47.92 20.73
CA GLY A 20 20.02 49.07 21.65
C GLY A 20 18.84 48.84 22.58
N ALA A 21 19.06 48.30 23.78
CA ALA A 21 19.43 49.00 25.02
C ALA A 21 18.22 49.68 25.70
N ALA A 22 17.90 49.16 26.88
CA ALA A 22 16.88 49.63 27.83
C ALA A 22 17.20 51.01 28.44
N PRO A 23 16.25 51.58 29.20
CA PRO A 23 16.55 51.71 30.64
C PRO A 23 15.39 51.36 31.59
N SER A 24 15.83 50.95 32.78
CA SER A 24 15.12 50.54 33.99
C SER A 24 14.39 51.69 34.71
N LYS A 25 13.23 51.40 35.33
CA LYS A 25 12.94 51.82 36.72
C LYS A 25 11.72 51.10 37.33
N ALA A 26 12.05 50.19 38.25
CA ALA A 26 11.51 50.01 39.61
C ALA A 26 9.99 50.08 39.91
N ALA A 27 9.54 48.97 40.49
CA ALA A 27 8.85 48.85 41.79
C ALA A 27 7.34 48.56 41.81
N ALA A 28 7.09 47.30 42.21
CA ALA A 28 6.12 46.85 43.21
C ALA A 28 4.62 46.91 42.87
N LYS A 29 4.00 45.73 42.80
CA LYS A 29 3.20 45.15 43.90
C LYS A 29 2.42 43.93 43.35
N ALA A 30 2.79 42.72 43.75
CA ALA A 30 1.87 41.58 43.69
C ALA A 30 0.92 41.69 44.91
N PRO A 31 -0.35 41.28 44.79
CA PRO A 31 -0.62 39.86 45.02
C PRO A 31 -1.77 39.25 44.21
N ALA A 32 -1.73 37.91 44.17
CA ALA A 32 -2.86 36.99 44.23
C ALA A 32 -3.80 36.80 43.00
N ALA A 33 -3.77 35.54 42.56
CA ALA A 33 -4.93 34.66 42.37
C ALA A 33 -5.79 34.78 41.09
N SER A 34 -5.57 33.77 40.25
CA SER A 34 -6.59 32.89 39.66
C SER A 34 -7.51 33.41 38.56
N ASN A 35 -7.73 32.50 37.60
CA ASN A 35 -8.79 32.44 36.59
C ASN A 35 -8.54 33.19 35.27
N GLY A 36 -7.93 32.45 34.33
CA GLY A 36 -7.88 32.84 32.92
C GLY A 36 -7.64 31.68 31.95
N ALA A 37 -7.83 30.44 32.36
CA ALA A 37 -7.88 29.29 31.46
C ALA A 37 -9.22 29.35 30.69
N GLY A 38 -9.29 30.00 29.53
CA GLY A 38 -10.57 30.05 28.81
C GLY A 38 -10.68 30.75 27.46
N ALA A 39 -9.64 31.43 26.95
CA ALA A 39 -9.81 32.30 25.78
C ALA A 39 -9.10 31.84 24.49
N TRP A 40 -8.38 30.72 24.48
CA TRP A 40 -7.64 30.25 23.28
C TRP A 40 -8.16 28.94 22.67
N LYS A 41 -9.32 28.42 23.13
CA LYS A 41 -9.90 27.14 22.66
C LYS A 41 -11.15 27.27 21.79
N ARG A 42 -11.53 28.46 21.31
CA ARG A 42 -12.81 28.68 20.61
C ARG A 42 -12.73 28.99 19.10
N ARG A 43 -11.65 28.64 18.41
CA ARG A 43 -11.55 28.83 16.94
C ARG A 43 -11.02 27.63 16.15
N LEU A 44 -11.23 26.41 16.65
CA LEU A 44 -10.79 25.16 15.97
C LEU A 44 -11.86 24.06 16.00
N ILE A 45 -13.15 24.42 16.00
CA ILE A 45 -14.27 23.46 15.99
C ILE A 45 -15.28 23.86 14.92
N THR A 46 -14.98 23.62 13.64
CA THR A 46 -16.03 23.63 12.60
C THR A 46 -15.73 22.79 11.34
N VAL A 47 -14.63 22.01 11.24
CA VAL A 47 -14.36 21.20 10.02
C VAL A 47 -13.74 19.81 10.29
N ALA A 48 -13.86 19.27 11.51
CA ALA A 48 -13.26 17.96 11.84
C ALA A 48 -14.31 16.87 12.20
N GLY A 49 -15.55 17.06 11.78
CA GLY A 49 -16.68 16.17 12.12
C GLY A 49 -16.73 14.82 11.40
N PRO A 50 -16.43 14.68 10.09
CA PRO A 50 -16.71 13.39 9.41
C PRO A 50 -15.57 12.38 9.40
N LEU A 51 -14.32 12.79 9.60
CA LEU A 51 -13.16 11.93 9.31
C LEU A 51 -12.77 10.96 10.44
N ALA A 52 -13.31 11.12 11.65
CA ALA A 52 -13.02 10.21 12.76
C ALA A 52 -13.90 8.95 12.79
N LEU A 53 -14.99 8.91 12.00
CA LEU A 53 -15.92 7.76 11.99
C LEU A 53 -15.56 6.69 10.93
N ALA A 54 -14.72 7.02 9.95
CA ALA A 54 -14.29 6.07 8.91
C ALA A 54 -13.21 5.10 9.41
N GLY A 55 -12.39 5.48 10.39
CA GLY A 55 -11.34 4.61 10.94
C GLY A 55 -11.83 3.57 11.95
N ALA A 56 -12.93 3.87 12.68
CA ALA A 56 -13.44 3.01 13.74
C ALA A 56 -14.41 1.92 13.23
N MET A 57 -15.05 2.09 12.07
CA MET A 57 -15.89 1.04 11.48
C MET A 57 -15.11 -0.06 10.75
N LEU A 58 -13.83 0.15 10.43
CA LEU A 58 -13.03 -0.89 9.76
C LEU A 58 -12.54 -2.00 10.72
N VAL A 59 -12.52 -1.76 12.03
CA VAL A 59 -11.92 -2.68 13.01
C VAL A 59 -12.96 -3.57 13.71
N TYR A 60 -14.24 -3.17 13.76
CA TYR A 60 -15.23 -3.85 14.59
C TYR A 60 -15.89 -5.10 13.97
N VAL A 61 -15.72 -5.36 12.67
CA VAL A 61 -16.36 -6.53 12.00
C VAL A 61 -15.44 -7.75 11.91
N ILE A 62 -14.22 -7.68 12.46
CA ILE A 62 -13.23 -8.79 12.38
C ILE A 62 -13.39 -9.77 13.57
N GLY A 63 -14.31 -9.53 14.50
CA GLY A 63 -14.23 -10.10 15.86
C GLY A 63 -15.00 -11.39 16.20
N GLN A 64 -15.88 -11.97 15.38
CA GLN A 64 -16.83 -12.99 15.92
C GLN A 64 -17.14 -14.24 15.08
N ARG A 65 -16.44 -14.54 13.99
CA ARG A 65 -16.61 -15.83 13.32
C ARG A 65 -15.37 -16.70 13.52
N GLY A 66 -15.59 -17.86 14.14
CA GLY A 66 -14.53 -18.83 14.41
C GLY A 66 -13.97 -19.46 13.12
N PRO A 67 -12.93 -20.30 13.24
CA PRO A 67 -12.23 -20.95 12.13
C PRO A 67 -13.05 -22.01 11.38
N ASN A 68 -14.39 -21.96 11.45
CA ASN A 68 -15.33 -22.91 10.85
C ASN A 68 -16.36 -22.21 9.92
N GLY A 69 -15.95 -21.13 9.26
CA GLY A 69 -16.71 -20.54 8.16
C GLY A 69 -16.89 -21.48 6.95
N PRO A 70 -17.84 -21.18 6.06
CA PRO A 70 -18.12 -21.96 4.86
C PRO A 70 -16.87 -22.10 3.97
N PRO A 71 -16.75 -23.21 3.21
CA PRO A 71 -15.60 -23.42 2.35
C PRO A 71 -15.51 -22.35 1.24
N LEU A 72 -14.29 -21.91 0.93
CA LEU A 72 -14.04 -21.03 -0.19
C LEU A 72 -14.25 -21.77 -1.52
N PRO A 73 -14.93 -21.12 -2.49
CA PRO A 73 -15.07 -21.68 -3.83
C PRO A 73 -13.69 -21.82 -4.50
N ASP A 74 -13.65 -22.63 -5.55
CA ASP A 74 -12.46 -22.68 -6.41
C ASP A 74 -12.32 -21.37 -7.18
N TYR A 75 -11.08 -20.98 -7.46
CA TYR A 75 -10.76 -19.76 -8.20
C TYR A 75 -10.04 -20.11 -9.49
N THR A 76 -10.49 -19.47 -10.56
CA THR A 76 -9.78 -19.46 -11.85
C THR A 76 -8.91 -18.22 -11.92
N VAL A 77 -7.69 -18.37 -12.46
CA VAL A 77 -6.75 -17.26 -12.61
C VAL A 77 -6.58 -16.94 -14.09
N ALA A 78 -6.73 -15.66 -14.42
CA ALA A 78 -6.37 -15.10 -15.70
C ALA A 78 -5.26 -14.07 -15.49
N ALA A 79 -4.08 -14.33 -16.03
CA ALA A 79 -2.96 -13.42 -16.02
C ALA A 79 -2.85 -12.70 -17.36
N THR A 80 -2.55 -11.41 -17.32
CA THR A 80 -2.24 -10.60 -18.50
C THR A 80 -1.06 -9.70 -18.18
N GLY A 81 0.08 -9.99 -18.81
CA GLY A 81 1.23 -9.08 -18.85
C GLY A 81 1.11 -8.17 -20.06
N ALA A 82 1.56 -6.91 -19.96
CA ALA A 82 1.58 -6.01 -21.11
C ALA A 82 2.36 -6.65 -22.28
N PRO A 83 1.68 -7.02 -23.38
CA PRO A 83 2.36 -7.57 -24.53
C PRO A 83 2.91 -6.39 -25.35
N ALA A 84 4.15 -6.51 -25.83
CA ALA A 84 4.62 -5.67 -26.92
C ALA A 84 3.87 -6.08 -28.21
N GLY A 85 2.60 -5.67 -28.35
CA GLY A 85 1.83 -5.77 -29.60
C GLY A 85 1.07 -7.07 -29.90
N GLY A 86 0.87 -7.98 -28.93
CA GLY A 86 0.12 -9.23 -29.11
C GLY A 86 -1.21 -9.26 -28.32
N SER A 87 -2.19 -10.02 -28.80
CA SER A 87 -3.50 -10.17 -28.13
C SER A 87 -3.35 -10.76 -26.72
N ALA A 88 -4.01 -10.18 -25.72
CA ALA A 88 -4.04 -10.70 -24.36
C ALA A 88 -4.73 -12.06 -24.32
N VAL A 89 -3.94 -13.13 -24.23
CA VAL A 89 -4.45 -14.49 -23.99
C VAL A 89 -4.59 -14.68 -22.50
N SER A 90 -5.77 -15.10 -22.05
CA SER A 90 -6.02 -15.46 -20.65
C SER A 90 -5.23 -16.73 -20.32
N GLU A 91 -4.13 -16.59 -19.61
CA GLU A 91 -3.27 -17.72 -19.22
C GLU A 91 -3.18 -17.83 -17.70
N THR A 92 -2.95 -19.04 -17.18
CA THR A 92 -2.60 -19.25 -15.76
C THR A 92 -1.17 -18.78 -15.46
N HIS A 93 -0.37 -18.55 -16.50
CA HIS A 93 1.01 -18.08 -16.44
C HIS A 93 1.06 -16.58 -16.76
N LEU A 94 1.89 -15.85 -16.03
CA LEU A 94 2.15 -14.45 -16.33
C LEU A 94 3.36 -14.35 -17.26
N ARG A 95 3.11 -14.01 -18.53
CA ARG A 95 4.18 -13.72 -19.49
C ARG A 95 4.61 -12.26 -19.40
N LEU A 96 5.89 -12.03 -19.16
CA LEU A 96 6.51 -10.71 -19.19
C LEU A 96 7.51 -10.66 -20.33
N ALA A 97 7.21 -9.86 -21.36
CA ALA A 97 8.16 -9.63 -22.43
C ALA A 97 9.34 -8.80 -21.92
N LYS A 98 10.57 -9.24 -22.20
CA LYS A 98 11.82 -8.56 -21.85
C LYS A 98 11.89 -7.15 -22.46
N SER A 99 11.19 -6.92 -23.58
CA SER A 99 11.06 -5.64 -24.25
C SER A 99 10.02 -4.69 -23.63
N ALA A 100 9.14 -5.17 -22.74
CA ALA A 100 8.05 -4.38 -22.17
C ALA A 100 8.53 -3.21 -21.28
N GLY A 101 9.83 -3.18 -20.94
CA GLY A 101 10.47 -2.09 -20.21
C GLY A 101 10.04 -2.02 -18.75
N ARG A 102 10.78 -1.25 -17.94
CA ARG A 102 10.52 -1.11 -16.49
C ARG A 102 9.18 -0.45 -16.14
N GLY A 103 8.46 0.08 -17.14
CA GLY A 103 7.15 0.71 -16.99
C GLY A 103 5.97 -0.21 -17.31
N ALA A 104 6.20 -1.45 -17.75
CA ALA A 104 5.13 -2.39 -18.04
C ALA A 104 4.28 -2.68 -16.80
N ARG A 105 2.99 -2.89 -17.02
CA ARG A 105 2.04 -3.30 -15.99
C ARG A 105 1.59 -4.72 -16.24
N PHE A 106 1.20 -5.38 -15.17
CA PHE A 106 0.52 -6.67 -15.23
C PHE A 106 -0.83 -6.58 -14.53
N GLU A 107 -1.74 -7.43 -14.96
CA GLU A 107 -3.04 -7.63 -14.36
C GLU A 107 -3.26 -9.12 -14.11
N LEU A 108 -3.69 -9.47 -12.89
CA LEU A 108 -4.18 -10.79 -12.54
C LEU A 108 -5.64 -10.67 -12.15
N VAL A 109 -6.51 -11.43 -12.80
CA VAL A 109 -7.93 -11.50 -12.49
C VAL A 109 -8.25 -12.88 -11.97
N LEU A 110 -8.72 -12.95 -10.74
CA LEU A 110 -9.12 -14.17 -10.07
C LEU A 110 -10.64 -14.19 -10.00
N ARG A 111 -11.26 -15.22 -10.58
CA ARG A 111 -12.71 -15.36 -10.63
C ARG A 111 -13.14 -16.59 -9.83
N PRO A 112 -13.99 -16.43 -8.81
CA PRO A 112 -14.50 -17.57 -8.07
C PRO A 112 -15.52 -18.34 -8.92
N ALA A 113 -15.57 -19.65 -8.75
CA ALA A 113 -16.53 -20.54 -9.42
C ALA A 113 -17.98 -20.32 -8.93
N ALA A 114 -18.14 -19.84 -7.70
CA ALA A 114 -19.40 -19.45 -7.09
C ALA A 114 -19.18 -18.21 -6.21
N GLN A 115 -20.22 -17.42 -5.95
CA GLN A 115 -20.09 -16.26 -5.07
C GLN A 115 -19.77 -16.74 -3.64
N PRO A 116 -18.70 -16.23 -3.00
CA PRO A 116 -18.38 -16.60 -1.63
C PRO A 116 -19.45 -16.07 -0.66
N GLU A 117 -19.79 -16.87 0.35
CA GLU A 117 -20.79 -16.50 1.37
C GLU A 117 -20.27 -15.43 2.33
N GLU A 118 -18.95 -15.28 2.43
CA GLU A 118 -18.28 -14.33 3.31
C GLU A 118 -17.35 -13.38 2.56
N PRO A 119 -17.07 -12.17 3.11
CA PRO A 119 -16.08 -11.27 2.55
C PRO A 119 -14.71 -11.94 2.46
N VAL A 120 -14.10 -11.87 1.28
CA VAL A 120 -12.77 -12.42 1.01
C VAL A 120 -11.73 -11.32 1.10
N VAL A 121 -10.57 -11.65 1.66
CA VAL A 121 -9.36 -10.85 1.61
C VAL A 121 -8.28 -11.59 0.83
N ALA A 122 -7.41 -10.83 0.18
CA ALA A 122 -6.34 -11.36 -0.66
C ALA A 122 -5.01 -10.68 -0.33
N TYR A 123 -3.98 -11.50 -0.18
CA TYR A 123 -2.59 -11.06 -0.03
C TYR A 123 -1.75 -11.66 -1.14
N ALA A 124 -0.88 -10.88 -1.75
CA ALA A 124 -0.02 -11.34 -2.83
C ALA A 124 1.45 -11.25 -2.44
N PHE A 125 2.20 -12.27 -2.80
CA PHE A 125 3.61 -12.42 -2.49
C PHE A 125 4.37 -12.87 -3.73
N THR A 126 5.61 -12.44 -3.86
CA THR A 126 6.54 -12.91 -4.88
C THR A 126 7.57 -13.86 -4.29
N PHE A 127 8.01 -14.78 -5.14
CA PHE A 127 9.01 -15.79 -4.82
C PHE A 127 10.03 -15.86 -5.94
N SER A 128 11.32 -15.70 -5.62
CA SER A 128 12.41 -15.87 -6.58
C SER A 128 12.68 -17.35 -6.88
N THR A 129 12.39 -18.22 -5.93
CA THR A 129 12.36 -19.68 -6.09
C THR A 129 11.19 -20.24 -5.27
N PRO A 130 10.69 -21.46 -5.57
CA PRO A 130 9.55 -22.01 -4.84
C PRO A 130 9.75 -22.16 -3.33
N SER A 131 11.00 -22.15 -2.85
CA SER A 131 11.39 -22.26 -1.44
C SER A 131 11.96 -20.96 -0.86
N SER A 132 11.93 -19.84 -1.59
CA SER A 132 12.42 -18.55 -1.08
C SER A 132 11.48 -17.98 -0.02
N GLU A 133 11.96 -16.98 0.72
CA GLU A 133 11.11 -16.17 1.59
C GLU A 133 10.02 -15.46 0.77
N ALA A 134 8.83 -15.34 1.36
CA ALA A 134 7.70 -14.65 0.75
C ALA A 134 7.95 -13.14 0.80
N VAL A 135 8.14 -12.50 -0.36
CA VAL A 135 8.29 -11.05 -0.44
C VAL A 135 6.92 -10.42 -0.72
N PRO A 136 6.44 -9.45 0.07
CA PRO A 136 5.17 -8.78 -0.21
C PRO A 136 5.17 -8.13 -1.59
N LEU A 137 4.13 -8.42 -2.38
CA LEU A 137 3.98 -7.81 -3.70
C LEU A 137 3.29 -6.44 -3.57
N ASP A 138 3.99 -5.39 -3.96
CA ASP A 138 3.42 -4.04 -4.10
C ASP A 138 2.54 -3.95 -5.36
N ALA A 139 1.32 -4.45 -5.22
CA ALA A 139 0.28 -4.39 -6.24
C ALA A 139 -1.02 -3.84 -5.64
N LYS A 140 -1.76 -3.11 -6.46
CA LYS A 140 -3.11 -2.70 -6.14
C LYS A 140 -4.01 -3.93 -6.14
N VAL A 141 -4.73 -4.16 -5.05
CA VAL A 141 -5.72 -5.24 -4.92
C VAL A 141 -7.11 -4.64 -4.86
N GLU A 142 -7.97 -5.05 -5.77
CA GLU A 142 -9.38 -4.67 -5.80
C GLU A 142 -10.23 -5.93 -5.67
N ILE A 143 -11.18 -5.93 -4.72
CA ILE A 143 -12.06 -7.06 -4.45
C ILE A 143 -13.50 -6.62 -4.73
N ALA A 144 -14.14 -7.29 -5.68
CA ALA A 144 -15.54 -7.05 -6.00
C ALA A 144 -16.46 -7.69 -4.94
N PRO A 145 -17.69 -7.18 -4.75
CA PRO A 145 -18.67 -7.80 -3.84
C PRO A 145 -18.98 -9.27 -4.15
N ALA A 146 -18.82 -9.68 -5.42
CA ALA A 146 -18.98 -11.07 -5.87
C ALA A 146 -17.77 -11.97 -5.57
N GLY A 147 -16.73 -11.47 -4.91
CA GLY A 147 -15.50 -12.21 -4.60
C GLY A 147 -14.46 -12.26 -5.72
N ALA A 148 -14.72 -11.63 -6.87
CA ALA A 148 -13.71 -11.50 -7.92
C ALA A 148 -12.60 -10.54 -7.48
N ILE A 149 -11.35 -10.89 -7.76
CA ILE A 149 -10.18 -10.12 -7.32
C ILE A 149 -9.39 -9.69 -8.53
N ARG A 150 -9.04 -8.42 -8.59
CA ARG A 150 -8.13 -7.86 -9.58
C ARG A 150 -6.86 -7.38 -8.88
N LEU A 151 -5.73 -7.94 -9.27
CA LEU A 151 -4.40 -7.52 -8.86
C LEU A 151 -3.78 -6.73 -10.02
N THR A 152 -3.33 -5.51 -9.76
CA THR A 152 -2.62 -4.71 -10.79
C THR A 152 -1.31 -4.21 -10.21
N GLY A 153 -0.20 -4.51 -10.87
CA GLY A 153 1.12 -4.10 -10.41
C GLY A 153 2.05 -3.71 -11.55
N SER A 154 3.29 -3.37 -11.20
CA SER A 154 4.34 -3.09 -12.16
C SER A 154 5.21 -4.32 -12.41
N ALA A 155 5.63 -4.54 -13.66
CA ALA A 155 6.57 -5.60 -13.99
C ALA A 155 7.91 -5.44 -13.26
N ARG A 156 8.26 -4.21 -12.85
CA ARG A 156 9.45 -3.93 -12.02
C ARG A 156 9.38 -4.62 -10.65
N ALA A 157 8.21 -4.72 -10.05
CA ALA A 157 8.04 -5.45 -8.78
C ALA A 157 8.26 -6.96 -8.92
N LEU A 158 8.36 -7.47 -10.16
CA LEU A 158 8.55 -8.88 -10.50
C LEU A 158 9.95 -9.18 -11.07
N GLU A 159 10.87 -8.20 -11.06
CA GLU A 159 12.19 -8.31 -11.72
C GLU A 159 12.99 -9.53 -11.26
N ASP A 160 12.93 -9.86 -9.97
CA ASP A 160 13.60 -11.02 -9.35
C ASP A 160 12.65 -12.17 -9.01
N ALA A 161 11.37 -12.06 -9.36
CA ALA A 161 10.34 -13.05 -9.03
C ALA A 161 10.20 -14.11 -10.13
N ARG A 162 10.01 -15.37 -9.76
CA ARG A 162 9.63 -16.46 -10.68
C ARG A 162 8.19 -16.91 -10.52
N GLU A 163 7.59 -16.58 -9.39
CA GLU A 163 6.24 -16.99 -9.05
C GLU A 163 5.58 -15.90 -8.22
N ILE A 164 4.28 -15.69 -8.44
CA ILE A 164 3.40 -14.92 -7.56
C ILE A 164 2.50 -15.92 -6.84
N ARG A 165 2.45 -15.87 -5.52
CA ARG A 165 1.48 -16.63 -4.73
C ARG A 165 0.46 -15.67 -4.12
N ILE A 166 -0.80 -16.01 -4.32
CA ILE A 166 -1.94 -15.21 -3.86
C ILE A 166 -2.68 -16.03 -2.82
N VAL A 167 -2.73 -15.52 -1.60
CA VAL A 167 -3.43 -16.14 -0.48
C VAL A 167 -4.80 -15.49 -0.36
N LEU A 168 -5.84 -16.31 -0.52
CA LEU A 168 -7.24 -15.93 -0.49
C LEU A 168 -7.92 -16.59 0.69
N GLY A 169 -8.82 -15.89 1.35
CA GLY A 169 -9.54 -16.46 2.48
C GLY A 169 -10.40 -15.41 3.16
N THR A 170 -11.08 -15.83 4.22
CA THR A 170 -11.81 -14.89 5.07
C THR A 170 -10.82 -14.20 6.03
N PRO A 171 -11.11 -12.97 6.51
CA PRO A 171 -10.25 -12.29 7.49
C PRO A 171 -9.97 -13.14 8.73
N ALA A 172 -10.97 -13.91 9.19
CA ALA A 172 -10.85 -14.77 10.36
C ALA A 172 -9.97 -16.01 10.10
N ALA A 173 -10.02 -16.58 8.90
CA ALA A 173 -9.26 -17.78 8.55
C ALA A 173 -7.77 -17.50 8.25
N ILE A 174 -7.49 -16.36 7.61
CA ILE A 174 -6.11 -15.94 7.31
C ILE A 174 -5.45 -15.39 8.58
N GLY A 175 -6.15 -14.56 9.36
CA GLY A 175 -5.56 -13.87 10.50
C GLY A 175 -4.75 -12.65 10.07
N LYS A 176 -3.47 -12.57 10.48
CA LYS A 176 -2.60 -11.43 10.21
C LYS A 176 -1.81 -11.61 8.91
N PHE A 177 -1.20 -10.53 8.43
CA PHE A 177 -0.33 -10.54 7.26
C PHE A 177 0.80 -11.59 7.35
N VAL A 178 1.39 -11.75 8.53
CA VAL A 178 2.46 -12.74 8.78
C VAL A 178 1.96 -14.18 8.60
N ASP A 179 0.72 -14.45 8.99
CA ASP A 179 0.08 -15.76 8.82
C ASP A 179 -0.18 -16.04 7.33
N ALA A 180 -0.59 -15.01 6.57
CA ALA A 180 -0.71 -15.10 5.11
C ALA A 180 0.63 -15.41 4.45
N ALA A 181 1.72 -14.74 4.87
CA ALA A 181 3.06 -14.99 4.34
C ALA A 181 3.54 -16.42 4.64
N ALA A 182 3.30 -16.92 5.86
CA ALA A 182 3.63 -18.29 6.25
C ALA A 182 2.88 -19.32 5.39
N ARG A 183 1.59 -19.09 5.14
CA ARG A 183 0.77 -19.95 4.28
C ARG A 183 1.23 -19.90 2.82
N ALA A 184 1.59 -18.72 2.32
CA ALA A 184 2.17 -18.56 0.98
C ALA A 184 3.47 -19.36 0.84
N ALA A 185 4.37 -19.28 1.84
CA ALA A 185 5.63 -20.00 1.84
C ALA A 185 5.44 -21.53 1.88
N ALA A 186 4.51 -22.00 2.73
CA ALA A 186 4.17 -23.42 2.82
C ALA A 186 3.39 -23.96 1.60
N ASN A 187 2.83 -23.07 0.79
CA ASN A 187 1.93 -23.39 -0.31
C ASN A 187 0.74 -24.28 0.11
N THR A 188 0.22 -24.03 1.31
CA THR A 188 -0.83 -24.86 1.92
C THR A 188 -2.21 -24.26 1.65
N THR A 189 -3.03 -25.01 0.95
CA THR A 189 -4.46 -24.72 0.73
C THR A 189 -5.31 -25.57 1.68
N ASP A 190 -6.38 -24.99 2.20
CA ASP A 190 -7.40 -25.67 3.00
C ASP A 190 -8.81 -25.21 2.57
N ALA A 191 -9.84 -25.63 3.30
CA ALA A 191 -11.23 -25.30 2.99
C ALA A 191 -11.52 -23.79 3.04
N GLN A 192 -10.81 -23.01 3.86
CA GLN A 192 -11.06 -21.58 4.09
C GLN A 192 -9.96 -20.67 3.56
N VAL A 193 -8.81 -21.24 3.19
CA VAL A 193 -7.70 -20.51 2.60
C VAL A 193 -7.24 -21.19 1.33
N ARG A 194 -7.23 -20.45 0.23
CA ARG A 194 -6.66 -20.89 -1.05
C ARG A 194 -5.34 -20.18 -1.29
N VAL A 195 -4.32 -20.94 -1.66
CA VAL A 195 -3.05 -20.39 -2.15
C VAL A 195 -2.99 -20.69 -3.64
N LEU A 196 -2.97 -19.63 -4.45
CA LEU A 196 -2.90 -19.72 -5.90
C LEU A 196 -1.52 -19.31 -6.37
N SER A 197 -0.88 -20.23 -7.08
CA SER A 197 0.44 -20.03 -7.69
C SER A 197 0.29 -19.59 -9.14
N VAL A 198 0.95 -18.48 -9.48
CA VAL A 198 1.02 -17.92 -10.84
C VAL A 198 2.49 -17.87 -11.24
N PRO A 199 2.96 -18.82 -12.08
CA PRO A 199 4.32 -18.79 -12.60
C PRO A 199 4.54 -17.56 -13.48
N ILE A 200 5.77 -17.04 -13.47
CA ILE A 200 6.19 -15.92 -14.30
C ILE A 200 7.15 -16.43 -15.38
N ASP A 201 6.71 -16.36 -16.62
CA ASP A 201 7.52 -16.67 -17.79
C ASP A 201 8.09 -15.38 -18.38
N ARG A 202 9.40 -15.38 -18.65
CA ARG A 202 10.12 -14.25 -19.25
C ARG A 202 10.48 -14.63 -20.68
N GLU A 203 9.96 -13.87 -21.63
CA GLU A 203 10.24 -14.03 -23.07
C GLU A 203 11.19 -12.92 -23.57
#